data_AF-A0A094GPZ9-F1
#
_entry.id   AF-A0A094GPZ9-F1
#
_cell.length_a   1.000
_cell.length_b   1.000
_cell.length_c   1.000
_cell.angle_alpha   90.00
_cell.angle_beta   90.00
_cell.angle_gamma   90.00
#
_symmetry.space_group_name_H-M   'P 1'
#
loop_
_entity.id
_entity.type
_entity.pdbx_description
1 polymer ?
#
loop_
_entity_poly.entity_id
_entity_poly.type
_entity_poly.pdbx_seq_one_letter_code
_entity_poly.pdbx_strand_id
1 'polypeptide(L)'
;MEARSWKWEPPIENPDGRVCTSVNEYFGGPFFDSHGKFLYKDPTLADLNLGDNTPSLQGEEKKLFLEFVGKMLRWVPEDRLTARDLLGNPWLLRDAPSRR
;
A
#
# COMPACT_ATOMS: atom_id res chain seq x y z
N MET A 1 -6.54 -19.18 4.26
CA MET A 1 -6.11 -20.18 3.24
C MET A 1 -7.17 -20.38 2.16
N GLU A 2 -8.46 -20.18 2.44
CA GLU A 2 -9.57 -20.42 1.50
C GLU A 2 -9.64 -19.45 0.29
N ALA A 3 -9.18 -18.20 0.45
CA ALA A 3 -9.23 -17.21 -0.64
C ALA A 3 -8.39 -17.59 -1.87
N ARG A 4 -7.39 -18.46 -1.72
CA ARG A 4 -6.55 -18.93 -2.84
C ARG A 4 -7.25 -19.90 -3.78
N SER A 5 -8.23 -20.64 -3.26
CA SER A 5 -8.97 -21.66 -3.99
C SER A 5 -10.36 -21.19 -4.43
N TRP A 6 -10.76 -19.98 -4.06
CA TRP A 6 -12.06 -19.46 -4.43
C TRP A 6 -12.13 -19.23 -5.94
N LYS A 7 -13.12 -19.88 -6.56
CA LYS A 7 -13.48 -19.71 -7.97
C LYS A 7 -14.68 -18.76 -8.11
N TRP A 8 -14.56 -17.81 -9.01
CA TRP A 8 -15.62 -16.87 -9.36
C TRP A 8 -16.66 -17.53 -10.26
N GLU A 9 -17.93 -17.25 -9.96
CA GLU A 9 -19.08 -17.63 -10.75
C GLU A 9 -19.98 -16.40 -10.93
N PRO A 10 -20.17 -15.90 -12.16
CA PRO A 10 -19.62 -16.39 -13.42
C PRO A 10 -18.11 -16.10 -13.59
N PRO A 11 -17.42 -16.81 -14.50
CA PRO A 11 -16.08 -16.41 -14.94
C PRO A 11 -16.08 -15.00 -15.55
N ILE A 12 -14.97 -14.28 -15.42
CA ILE A 12 -14.82 -12.91 -15.95
C ILE A 12 -13.66 -12.82 -16.93
N GLU A 13 -13.77 -11.95 -17.94
CA GLU A 13 -12.70 -11.71 -18.92
C GLU A 13 -11.73 -10.64 -18.42
N ASN A 14 -10.42 -10.89 -18.55
CA ASN A 14 -9.37 -9.93 -18.24
C ASN A 14 -9.05 -9.02 -19.46
N PRO A 15 -8.26 -7.94 -19.29
CA PRO A 15 -7.91 -7.04 -20.41
C PRO A 15 -7.17 -7.70 -21.59
N ASP A 16 -6.58 -8.88 -21.38
CA ASP A 16 -5.92 -9.67 -22.43
C ASP A 16 -6.89 -10.60 -23.19
N GLY A 17 -8.19 -10.54 -22.87
CA GLY A 17 -9.23 -11.39 -23.47
C GLY A 17 -9.29 -12.81 -22.89
N ARG A 18 -8.62 -13.08 -21.77
CA ARG A 18 -8.65 -14.41 -21.12
C ARG A 18 -9.83 -14.51 -20.16
N VAL A 19 -10.60 -15.59 -20.28
CA VAL A 19 -11.65 -15.93 -19.31
C VAL A 19 -11.00 -16.53 -18.07
N CYS A 20 -11.19 -15.87 -16.94
CA CYS A 20 -10.58 -16.20 -15.67
C CYS A 20 -11.63 -16.55 -14.62
N THR A 21 -11.30 -17.54 -13.80
CA THR A 21 -12.16 -18.02 -12.72
C THR A 21 -11.58 -17.69 -11.35
N SER A 22 -10.42 -17.03 -11.27
CA SER A 22 -9.81 -16.67 -9.98
C SER A 22 -8.94 -15.43 -10.11
N VAL A 23 -8.65 -14.81 -8.97
CA VAL A 23 -7.71 -13.69 -8.85
C VAL A 23 -6.34 -14.02 -9.44
N ASN A 24 -5.82 -15.23 -9.19
CA ASN A 24 -4.50 -15.61 -9.69
C ASN A 24 -4.48 -15.72 -11.22
N GLU A 25 -5.53 -16.29 -11.83
CA GLU A 25 -5.65 -16.35 -13.28
C GLU A 25 -5.79 -14.95 -13.89
N TYR A 26 -6.60 -14.09 -13.28
CA TYR A 26 -6.90 -12.76 -13.79
C TYR A 26 -5.69 -11.82 -13.74
N PHE A 27 -4.98 -11.80 -12.61
CA PHE A 27 -3.87 -10.87 -12.34
C PHE A 27 -2.47 -11.49 -12.57
N GLY A 28 -2.38 -12.75 -13.01
CA GLY A 28 -1.10 -13.41 -13.28
C GLY A 28 -0.34 -13.87 -12.03
N GLY A 29 -1.06 -14.21 -10.96
CA GLY A 29 -0.49 -14.88 -9.79
C GLY A 29 -0.05 -16.33 -10.08
N PRO A 30 0.35 -17.10 -9.06
CA PRO A 30 0.33 -16.74 -7.64
C PRO A 30 1.47 -15.79 -7.26
N PHE A 31 1.19 -14.88 -6.32
CA PHE A 31 2.18 -13.89 -5.83
C PHE A 31 2.99 -14.38 -4.64
N PHE A 32 2.44 -15.30 -3.86
CA PHE A 32 3.06 -15.84 -2.65
C PHE A 32 3.08 -17.38 -2.71
N ASP A 33 3.96 -18.02 -1.96
CA ASP A 33 4.01 -19.48 -1.78
C ASP A 33 3.06 -19.95 -0.66
N SER A 34 3.00 -21.25 -0.39
CA SER A 34 2.17 -21.82 0.68
C SER A 34 2.52 -21.30 2.08
N HIS A 35 3.73 -20.79 2.28
CA HIS A 35 4.22 -20.21 3.53
C HIS A 35 4.05 -18.68 3.61
N GLY A 36 3.42 -18.07 2.59
CA GLY A 36 3.20 -16.62 2.53
C GLY A 36 4.42 -15.81 2.08
N LYS A 37 5.45 -16.46 1.54
CA LYS A 37 6.62 -15.78 1.00
C LYS A 37 6.35 -15.31 -0.42
N PHE A 38 6.65 -14.03 -0.70
CA PHE A 38 6.51 -13.47 -2.04
C PHE A 38 7.42 -14.20 -3.04
N LEU A 39 6.86 -14.61 -4.17
CA LEU A 39 7.50 -15.49 -5.15
C LEU A 39 8.44 -14.72 -6.10
N TYR A 40 8.13 -13.46 -6.39
CA TYR A 40 8.91 -12.64 -7.31
C TYR A 40 10.02 -11.92 -6.55
N LYS A 41 11.26 -12.35 -6.75
CA LYS A 41 12.44 -11.73 -6.12
C LYS A 41 13.07 -10.71 -7.07
N ASP A 42 12.29 -9.72 -7.49
CA ASP A 42 12.85 -8.60 -8.25
C ASP A 42 13.74 -7.78 -7.31
N PRO A 43 15.06 -7.66 -7.56
CA PRO A 43 15.95 -6.86 -6.74
C PRO A 43 15.53 -5.39 -6.65
N THR A 44 14.85 -4.86 -7.68
CA THR A 44 14.39 -3.46 -7.72
C THR A 44 13.33 -3.15 -6.66
N LEU A 45 12.57 -4.16 -6.22
CA LEU A 45 11.59 -4.01 -5.15
C LEU A 45 12.23 -4.05 -3.77
N ALA A 46 13.42 -4.66 -3.63
CA ALA A 46 14.11 -4.78 -2.34
C ALA A 46 14.63 -3.43 -1.83
N ASP A 47 15.02 -2.53 -2.75
CA ASP A 47 15.54 -1.20 -2.42
C ASP A 47 14.45 -0.10 -2.40
N LEU A 48 13.19 -0.47 -2.63
CA LEU A 48 12.09 0.50 -2.68
C LEU A 48 11.74 0.99 -1.27
N ASN A 49 12.26 2.17 -0.93
CA ASN A 49 12.00 2.84 0.33
C ASN A 49 11.19 4.14 0.11
N LEU A 50 10.17 4.36 0.94
CA LEU A 50 9.36 5.58 0.88
C LEU A 50 10.19 6.86 1.04
N GLY A 51 11.23 6.82 1.89
CA GLY A 51 12.12 7.95 2.09
C GLY A 51 12.88 8.36 0.82
N ASP A 52 13.41 7.39 0.09
CA ASP A 52 14.19 7.67 -1.12
C ASP A 52 13.31 8.11 -2.30
N ASN A 53 12.03 7.73 -2.26
CA ASN A 53 11.03 8.06 -3.28
C ASN A 53 10.24 9.37 -3.02
N THR A 54 10.68 10.21 -2.07
CA THR A 54 10.10 11.55 -1.82
C THR A 54 11.15 12.65 -2.02
N PRO A 55 11.66 12.88 -3.25
CA PRO A 55 12.76 13.81 -3.49
C PRO A 55 12.35 15.29 -3.38
N SER A 56 11.05 15.60 -3.48
CA SER A 56 10.52 16.96 -3.37
C SER A 56 10.57 17.52 -1.94
N LEU A 57 10.65 16.65 -0.93
CA LEU A 57 10.70 17.03 0.48
C LEU A 57 12.13 16.84 0.99
N GLN A 58 12.62 17.79 1.79
CA GLN A 58 13.98 17.75 2.34
C GLN A 58 13.98 18.13 3.82
N GLY A 59 15.07 17.80 4.52
CA GLY A 59 15.27 18.19 5.92
C GLY A 59 14.12 17.80 6.86
N GLU A 60 13.71 18.73 7.72
CA GLU A 60 12.68 18.46 8.75
C GLU A 60 11.29 18.25 8.15
N GLU A 61 10.97 18.91 7.02
CA GLU A 61 9.71 18.68 6.32
C GLU A 61 9.56 17.23 5.89
N LYS A 62 10.62 16.64 5.31
CA LYS A 62 10.62 15.23 4.89
C LYS A 62 10.43 14.31 6.08
N LYS A 63 11.11 14.57 7.18
CA LYS A 63 11.02 13.76 8.40
C LYS A 63 9.59 13.76 8.97
N LEU A 64 8.97 14.94 9.09
CA LEU A 64 7.59 15.08 9.55
C LEU A 64 6.60 14.41 8.61
N PHE A 65 6.80 14.53 7.29
CA PHE A 65 6.00 13.84 6.29
C PHE A 65 6.06 12.33 6.44
N LEU A 66 7.27 11.76 6.51
CA LEU A 66 7.47 10.31 6.65
C LEU A 66 6.84 9.77 7.94
N GLU A 67 6.94 10.51 9.04
CA GLU A 67 6.25 10.16 10.29
C GLU A 67 4.72 10.19 10.13
N PHE A 68 4.19 11.20 9.43
CA PHE A 68 2.77 11.34 9.16
C PHE A 68 2.22 10.19 8.29
N VAL A 69 2.82 9.94 7.13
CA VAL A 69 2.37 8.85 6.24
C VAL A 69 2.62 7.47 6.85
N GLY A 70 3.65 7.32 7.68
CA GLY A 70 3.89 6.08 8.43
C GLY A 70 2.75 5.73 9.39
N LYS A 71 2.00 6.73 9.89
CA LYS A 71 0.79 6.51 10.70
C LYS A 71 -0.43 6.10 9.86
N MET A 72 -0.44 6.39 8.55
CA MET A 72 -1.48 6.00 7.61
C MET A 72 -1.22 4.61 6.98
N LEU A 73 0.02 4.36 6.56
CA LEU A 73 0.42 3.20 5.78
C LEU A 73 0.79 2.02 6.70
N ARG A 74 -0.18 1.54 7.48
CA ARG A 74 -0.01 0.34 8.32
C ARG A 74 -0.61 -0.89 7.67
N TRP A 75 0.16 -1.98 7.70
CA TRP A 75 -0.28 -3.30 7.23
C TRP A 75 -1.50 -3.79 8.01
N VAL A 76 -1.42 -3.74 9.34
CA VAL A 76 -2.55 -4.02 10.24
C VAL A 76 -3.51 -2.83 10.18
N PRO A 77 -4.77 -3.03 9.75
CA PRO A 77 -5.74 -1.95 9.65
C PRO A 77 -5.99 -1.20 10.96
N GLU A 78 -6.00 -1.92 12.08
CA GLU A 78 -6.27 -1.38 13.42
C GLU A 78 -5.17 -0.44 13.91
N ASP A 79 -3.94 -0.57 13.39
CA ASP A 79 -2.83 0.33 13.70
C ASP A 79 -2.90 1.65 12.90
N ARG A 80 -3.79 1.74 11.90
CA ARG A 80 -3.93 2.95 11.08
C ARG A 80 -4.65 4.01 11.89
N LEU A 81 -4.05 5.19 11.96
CA LEU A 81 -4.75 6.35 12.50
C LEU A 81 -5.87 6.79 11.56
N THR A 82 -6.99 7.22 12.14
CA THR A 82 -8.11 7.74 11.35
C THR A 82 -7.77 9.12 10.79
N ALA A 83 -8.49 9.55 9.74
CA ALA A 83 -8.36 10.90 9.21
C ALA A 83 -8.53 11.96 10.31
N ARG A 84 -9.45 11.72 11.28
CA ARG A 84 -9.69 12.62 12.41
C ARG A 84 -8.47 12.74 13.32
N ASP A 85 -7.82 11.62 13.66
CA ASP A 85 -6.64 11.61 14.53
C ASP A 85 -5.44 12.29 13.86
N LEU A 86 -5.38 12.21 12.53
CA LEU A 86 -4.30 12.76 11.72
C LEU A 86 -4.40 14.26 11.48
N LEU A 87 -5.59 14.88 11.63
CA LEU A 87 -5.80 16.33 11.44
C LEU A 87 -4.88 17.19 12.31
N GLY A 88 -4.49 16.70 13.49
CA GLY A 88 -3.61 17.40 14.41
C GLY A 88 -2.11 17.17 14.16
N ASN A 89 -1.72 16.46 13.09
CA ASN A 89 -0.33 16.13 12.87
C ASN A 89 0.51 17.38 12.55
N PRO A 90 1.72 17.52 13.14
CA PRO A 90 2.59 18.68 12.91
C PRO A 90 2.89 18.96 11.43
N TRP A 91 2.97 17.93 10.58
CA TRP A 91 3.20 18.10 9.15
C TRP A 91 2.06 18.86 8.45
N LEU A 92 0.80 18.60 8.82
CA LEU A 92 -0.36 19.30 8.25
C LEU A 92 -0.53 20.73 8.80
N LEU A 93 -0.17 20.93 10.07
CA LEU A 93 -0.40 22.20 10.76
C LEU A 93 0.68 23.26 10.49
N ARG A 94 1.78 22.90 9.81
CA ARG A 94 2.93 23.78 9.59
C ARG A 94 2.57 25.12 8.96
N ASP A 95 1.67 25.10 7.96
CA ASP A 95 1.30 26.28 7.17
C ASP A 95 -0.17 26.68 7.42
N ALA A 96 -0.81 26.10 8.45
CA ALA A 96 -2.20 26.38 8.77
C ALA A 96 -2.33 27.82 9.29
N PRO A 97 -3.22 28.67 8.73
CA PRO A 97 -3.46 29.98 9.28
C PRO A 97 -3.98 29.82 10.71
N SER A 98 -3.45 30.64 11.64
CA SER A 98 -3.92 30.70 13.03
C SER A 98 -5.44 30.80 13.04
N ARG A 99 -6.13 29.89 13.75
CA ARG A 99 -7.58 29.96 13.89
C ARG A 99 -7.94 31.35 14.47
N ARG A 100 -8.64 32.16 13.66
CA ARG A 100 -9.25 33.42 14.08
C ARG A 100 -10.48 33.16 14.94
#